data_AF-A0A7R7GAF6-F1
#
_entry.id   AF-A0A7R7GAF6-F1
#
_cell.length_a   1.000
_cell.length_b   1.000
_cell.length_c   1.000
_cell.angle_alpha   90.00
_cell.angle_beta   90.00
_cell.angle_gamma   90.00
#
_symmetry.space_group_name_H-M   'P 1'
#
loop_
_entity.id
_entity.type
_entity.pdbx_description
1 polymer ?
#
loop_
_entity_poly.entity_id
_entity_poly.type
_entity_poly.pdbx_seq_one_letter_code
_entity_poly.pdbx_strand_id
1 'polypeptide(L)'
;MLNATLSKFGYPESLIKTYDYWHVLLRPGQVTLGSLVLVCKEDVFQYSDISDEAAKEQKQVVADIERVLKKRFNFSKINYLMLMMVDPIVHFHVIPRYEHPVSFCEKQFEDKHWPKPPVLGDVLELDDVYINELRSTLKADFALINDDAIEVGKKYRRMYTSGCFDIFHQGHLNILKKTKALCDYLIVGVSTDELIEKSKGRPPLIPFEERISILESNRFVDEVIPQIDKNKQKVVDEYNIDAISVGSDWKGKYPSVTCDMVYFDYTPNVSSTVLKRKL
;
A
#
# COMPACT_ATOMS: atom_id res chain seq x y z
N MET A 1 -13.73 11.00 23.73
CA MET A 1 -13.99 9.96 24.75
C MET A 1 -13.70 8.62 24.09
N LEU A 2 -13.09 7.68 24.82
CA LEU A 2 -12.85 6.34 24.29
C LEU A 2 -14.19 5.65 24.02
N ASN A 3 -14.27 4.97 22.88
CA ASN A 3 -15.49 4.35 22.42
C ASN A 3 -15.90 3.17 23.32
N ALA A 4 -17.14 3.14 23.83
CA ALA A 4 -17.61 2.06 24.72
C ALA A 4 -17.50 0.66 24.08
N THR A 5 -17.67 0.56 22.76
CA THR A 5 -17.48 -0.68 22.00
C THR A 5 -16.02 -1.14 22.02
N LEU A 6 -15.06 -0.22 21.85
CA LEU A 6 -13.63 -0.54 21.92
C LEU A 6 -13.23 -1.05 23.32
N SER A 7 -13.75 -0.42 24.38
CA SER A 7 -13.49 -0.85 25.76
C SER A 7 -13.99 -2.26 26.03
N LYS A 8 -15.18 -2.64 25.53
CA LYS A 8 -15.71 -4.01 25.68
C LYS A 8 -14.88 -5.06 24.96
N PHE A 9 -14.23 -4.69 23.86
CA PHE A 9 -13.28 -5.56 23.17
C PHE A 9 -11.85 -5.49 23.73
N GLY A 10 -11.67 -4.87 24.90
CA GLY A 10 -10.39 -4.88 25.63
C GLY A 10 -9.33 -3.93 25.07
N TYR A 11 -9.73 -2.88 24.35
CA TYR A 11 -8.80 -1.84 23.90
C TYR A 11 -8.32 -0.98 25.10
N PRO A 12 -7.04 -0.57 25.16
CA PRO A 12 -5.99 -0.75 24.13
C PRO A 12 -5.23 -2.08 24.19
N GLU A 13 -5.41 -2.88 25.23
CA GLU A 13 -4.61 -4.08 25.48
C GLU A 13 -4.80 -5.13 24.39
N SER A 14 -5.98 -5.23 23.79
CA SER A 14 -6.31 -6.18 22.71
C SER A 14 -5.87 -5.71 21.32
N LEU A 15 -5.44 -4.46 21.15
CA LEU A 15 -5.07 -3.90 19.85
C LEU A 15 -3.96 -4.75 19.19
N ILE A 16 -4.17 -5.20 17.97
CA ILE A 16 -3.17 -5.90 17.13
C ILE A 16 -2.57 -4.93 16.11
N LYS A 17 -3.42 -4.22 15.36
CA LYS A 17 -2.99 -3.23 14.37
C LYS A 17 -4.01 -2.10 14.28
N THR A 18 -3.51 -0.89 14.04
CA THR A 18 -4.33 0.27 13.71
C THR A 18 -4.08 0.68 12.27
N TYR A 19 -5.16 1.05 11.59
CA TYR A 19 -5.20 1.67 10.27
C TYR A 19 -5.82 3.08 10.41
N ASP A 20 -6.04 3.79 9.30
CA ASP A 20 -6.58 5.15 9.33
C ASP A 20 -8.04 5.17 9.80
N TYR A 21 -8.84 4.19 9.37
CA TYR A 21 -10.27 4.07 9.63
C TYR A 21 -10.66 2.81 10.41
N TRP A 22 -9.75 1.86 10.58
CA TRP A 22 -10.05 0.59 11.25
C TRP A 22 -9.05 0.20 12.35
N HIS A 23 -9.54 -0.47 13.37
CA HIS A 23 -8.74 -1.19 14.36
C HIS A 23 -8.95 -2.70 14.21
N VAL A 24 -7.85 -3.45 14.22
CA VAL A 24 -7.86 -4.91 14.36
C VAL A 24 -7.48 -5.24 15.80
N LEU A 25 -8.40 -5.87 16.52
CA LEU A 25 -8.25 -6.27 17.91
C LEU A 25 -8.24 -7.80 18.02
N LEU A 26 -7.51 -8.35 18.99
CA LEU A 26 -7.67 -9.74 19.40
C LEU A 26 -9.01 -9.88 20.13
N ARG A 27 -9.86 -10.83 19.73
CA ARG A 27 -11.11 -11.07 20.45
C ARG A 27 -10.81 -11.61 21.86
N PRO A 28 -11.32 -11.01 22.95
CA PRO A 28 -11.03 -11.49 24.31
C PRO A 28 -11.39 -12.98 24.52
N GLY A 29 -12.58 -13.39 24.08
CA GLY A 29 -12.92 -14.81 23.97
C GLY A 29 -12.49 -15.36 22.61
N GLN A 30 -11.66 -16.40 22.57
CA GLN A 30 -11.29 -17.03 21.30
C GLN A 30 -12.32 -18.11 20.95
N VAL A 31 -13.19 -17.90 19.95
CA VAL A 31 -14.14 -18.94 19.50
C VAL A 31 -13.37 -20.11 18.89
N THR A 32 -12.43 -19.74 18.04
CA THR A 32 -11.35 -20.57 17.52
C THR A 32 -10.06 -19.78 17.65
N LEU A 33 -8.91 -20.46 17.57
CA LEU A 33 -7.62 -19.80 17.72
C LEU A 33 -7.42 -18.73 16.64
N GLY A 34 -7.02 -17.53 17.03
CA GLY A 34 -6.83 -16.40 16.11
C GLY A 34 -8.10 -15.62 15.80
N SER A 35 -9.17 -15.74 16.60
CA SER A 35 -10.37 -14.91 16.48
C SER A 35 -10.04 -13.44 16.71
N LEU A 36 -10.48 -12.56 15.80
CA LEU A 36 -10.25 -11.11 15.86
C LEU A 36 -11.57 -10.33 15.90
N VAL A 37 -11.47 -9.03 16.18
CA VAL A 37 -12.54 -8.06 15.98
C VAL A 37 -12.00 -6.90 15.14
N LEU A 38 -12.69 -6.59 14.04
CA LEU A 38 -12.42 -5.45 13.19
C LEU A 38 -13.41 -4.34 13.55
N VAL A 39 -12.94 -3.22 14.08
CA VAL A 39 -13.80 -2.11 14.58
C VAL A 39 -13.55 -0.86 13.76
N CYS A 40 -14.62 -0.23 13.26
CA CYS A 40 -14.54 1.06 12.59
C CYS A 40 -14.21 2.17 13.60
N LYS A 41 -13.33 3.10 13.21
CA LYS A 41 -12.95 4.25 14.04
C LYS A 41 -13.96 5.40 13.93
N GLU A 42 -14.79 5.38 12.90
CA GLU A 42 -15.86 6.35 12.70
C GLU A 42 -17.01 6.07 13.68
N ASP A 43 -17.64 7.13 14.16
CA ASP A 43 -18.78 7.04 15.09
C ASP A 43 -20.08 6.81 14.32
N VAL A 44 -20.16 5.64 13.67
CA VAL A 44 -21.26 5.25 12.79
C VAL A 44 -21.93 3.96 13.27
N PHE A 45 -23.26 3.93 13.17
CA PHE A 45 -24.10 2.86 13.73
C PHE A 45 -24.80 2.02 12.66
N GLN A 46 -24.70 2.41 11.39
CA GLN A 46 -25.12 1.61 10.24
C GLN A 46 -23.93 1.39 9.33
N TYR A 47 -23.83 0.20 8.76
CA TYR A 47 -22.72 -0.14 7.88
C TYR A 47 -22.68 0.72 6.61
N SER A 48 -23.84 1.16 6.11
CA SER A 48 -23.95 2.06 4.97
C SER A 48 -23.38 3.46 5.22
N ASP A 49 -23.21 3.83 6.49
CA ASP A 49 -22.85 5.19 6.88
C ASP A 49 -21.33 5.37 7.03
N ILE A 50 -20.53 4.30 6.85
CA ILE A 50 -19.07 4.41 6.78
C ILE A 50 -18.67 5.27 5.58
N SER A 51 -17.56 6.01 5.69
CA SER A 51 -17.02 6.78 4.57
C SER A 51 -16.54 5.87 3.42
N ASP A 52 -16.45 6.44 2.22
CA ASP A 52 -15.88 5.77 1.04
C ASP A 52 -14.42 5.37 1.30
N GLU A 53 -13.67 6.20 2.03
CA GLU A 53 -12.30 5.93 2.45
C GLU A 53 -12.23 4.74 3.40
N ALA A 54 -13.11 4.70 4.41
CA ALA A 54 -13.21 3.57 5.33
C ALA A 54 -13.60 2.28 4.60
N ALA A 55 -14.59 2.33 3.70
CA ALA A 55 -14.99 1.19 2.89
C ALA A 55 -13.85 0.67 2.00
N LYS A 56 -13.10 1.59 1.37
CA LYS A 56 -11.93 1.25 0.55
C LYS A 56 -10.80 0.65 1.38
N GLU A 57 -10.47 1.24 2.53
CA GLU A 57 -9.44 0.73 3.42
C GLU A 57 -9.81 -0.64 3.98
N GLN A 58 -11.10 -0.88 4.26
CA GLN A 58 -11.57 -2.16 4.80
C GLN A 58 -11.14 -3.35 3.93
N LYS A 59 -11.17 -3.20 2.60
CA LYS A 59 -10.69 -4.24 1.67
C LYS A 59 -9.23 -4.63 1.95
N GLN A 60 -8.36 -3.64 2.19
CA GLN A 60 -6.96 -3.89 2.54
C GLN A 60 -6.85 -4.58 3.91
N VAL A 61 -7.60 -4.10 4.91
CA VAL A 61 -7.57 -4.64 6.27
C VAL A 61 -8.01 -6.11 6.31
N VAL A 62 -9.11 -6.44 5.62
CA VAL A 62 -9.62 -7.82 5.50
C VAL A 62 -8.57 -8.72 4.88
N ALA A 63 -7.88 -8.25 3.86
CA ALA A 63 -6.94 -9.09 3.14
C ALA A 63 -5.59 -9.25 3.87
N ASP A 64 -5.18 -8.25 4.66
CA ASP A 64 -4.09 -8.38 5.62
C ASP A 64 -4.41 -9.44 6.69
N ILE A 65 -5.64 -9.41 7.22
CA ILE A 65 -6.13 -10.41 8.18
C ILE A 65 -6.07 -11.81 7.56
N GLU A 66 -6.60 -11.99 6.34
CA GLU A 66 -6.56 -13.27 5.64
C GLU A 66 -5.11 -13.75 5.43
N ARG A 67 -4.21 -12.87 5.00
CA ARG A 67 -2.81 -13.22 4.78
C ARG A 67 -2.12 -13.68 6.06
N VAL A 68 -2.28 -12.92 7.15
CA VAL A 68 -1.66 -13.23 8.45
C VAL A 68 -2.20 -14.54 9.00
N LEU A 69 -3.52 -14.67 9.10
CA LEU A 69 -4.12 -15.86 9.69
C LEU A 69 -3.87 -17.10 8.82
N LYS A 70 -3.81 -16.96 7.49
CA LYS A 70 -3.47 -18.07 6.60
C LYS A 70 -2.03 -18.50 6.79
N LYS A 71 -1.09 -17.55 6.87
CA LYS A 71 0.33 -17.86 7.09
C LYS A 71 0.56 -18.47 8.48
N ARG A 72 -0.09 -17.92 9.51
CA ARG A 72 0.15 -18.29 10.91
C ARG A 72 -0.54 -19.59 11.31
N PHE A 73 -1.79 -19.76 10.89
CA PHE A 73 -2.65 -20.86 11.36
C PHE A 73 -3.18 -21.74 10.23
N ASN A 74 -2.92 -21.39 8.97
CA ASN A 74 -3.40 -22.12 7.80
C ASN A 74 -4.91 -22.43 7.86
N PHE A 75 -5.73 -21.43 8.23
CA PHE A 75 -7.18 -21.61 8.32
C PHE A 75 -7.79 -22.17 7.03
N SER A 76 -8.89 -22.91 7.17
CA SER A 76 -9.67 -23.46 6.04
C SER A 76 -10.65 -22.44 5.47
N LYS A 77 -11.34 -21.70 6.35
CA LYS A 77 -12.27 -20.61 5.96
C LYS A 77 -12.28 -19.49 7.01
N ILE A 78 -12.79 -18.30 6.69
CA ILE A 78 -13.09 -17.26 7.68
C ILE A 78 -14.57 -16.91 7.62
N ASN A 79 -15.20 -16.74 8.79
CA ASN A 79 -16.51 -16.11 8.91
C ASN A 79 -16.33 -14.66 9.41
N TYR A 80 -16.81 -13.69 8.64
CA TYR A 80 -16.96 -12.29 9.04
C TYR A 80 -18.41 -12.06 9.47
N LEU A 81 -18.62 -11.75 10.75
CA LEU A 81 -19.96 -11.63 11.34
C LEU A 81 -20.15 -10.24 11.93
N MET A 82 -21.12 -9.50 11.41
CA MET A 82 -21.52 -8.19 11.93
C MET A 82 -22.74 -8.36 12.84
N LEU A 83 -22.54 -8.28 14.16
CA LEU A 83 -23.54 -8.67 15.17
C LEU A 83 -23.84 -7.52 16.15
N MET A 84 -24.14 -6.35 15.58
CA MET A 84 -24.30 -5.06 16.24
C MET A 84 -25.59 -4.93 17.10
N MET A 85 -26.04 -6.01 17.75
CA MET A 85 -27.27 -6.04 18.55
C MET A 85 -27.09 -5.42 19.95
N VAL A 86 -25.87 -5.41 20.47
CA VAL A 86 -25.52 -4.92 21.82
C VAL A 86 -24.53 -3.75 21.72
N ASP A 87 -23.59 -3.84 20.77
CA ASP A 87 -22.56 -2.85 20.53
C ASP A 87 -22.88 -2.12 19.22
N PRO A 88 -23.26 -0.84 19.29
CA PRO A 88 -23.96 -0.19 18.19
C PRO A 88 -23.03 0.22 17.05
N ILE A 89 -21.72 0.20 17.25
CA ILE A 89 -20.75 0.69 16.26
C ILE A 89 -20.43 -0.37 15.25
N VAL A 90 -20.17 0.05 14.02
CA VAL A 90 -19.76 -0.85 12.93
C VAL A 90 -18.51 -1.64 13.32
N HIS A 91 -18.71 -2.95 13.51
CA HIS A 91 -17.62 -3.90 13.76
C HIS A 91 -17.96 -5.29 13.24
N PHE A 92 -16.92 -6.08 12.97
CA PHE A 92 -17.02 -7.46 12.53
C PHE A 92 -16.25 -8.36 13.48
N HIS A 93 -16.87 -9.47 13.87
CA HIS A 93 -16.15 -10.61 14.41
C HIS A 93 -15.53 -11.40 13.26
N VAL A 94 -14.23 -11.66 13.35
CA VAL A 94 -13.47 -12.43 12.36
C VAL A 94 -13.11 -13.76 12.98
N ILE A 95 -13.75 -14.83 12.51
CA ILE A 95 -13.58 -16.17 13.08
C ILE A 95 -12.91 -17.09 12.04
N PRO A 96 -11.59 -17.35 12.16
CA PRO A 96 -10.93 -18.35 11.33
C PRO A 96 -11.42 -19.75 11.70
N ARG A 97 -11.71 -20.57 10.71
CA ARG A 97 -12.31 -21.90 10.85
C ARG A 97 -11.34 -22.95 10.34
N TYR A 98 -11.34 -24.11 10.98
CA TYR A 98 -10.31 -25.12 10.79
C TYR A 98 -10.93 -26.49 10.54
N GLU A 99 -10.61 -27.11 9.40
CA GLU A 99 -11.00 -28.50 9.11
C GLU A 99 -10.15 -29.52 9.86
N HIS A 100 -8.93 -29.12 10.22
CA HIS A 100 -7.97 -29.92 10.96
C HIS A 100 -7.46 -29.14 12.19
N PRO A 101 -7.03 -29.83 13.26
CA PRO A 101 -6.47 -29.17 14.43
C PRO A 101 -5.31 -28.22 14.08
N VAL A 102 -5.25 -27.07 14.75
CA VAL A 102 -4.17 -26.08 14.61
C VAL A 102 -3.28 -26.08 15.84
N SER A 103 -1.97 -26.06 15.64
CA SER A 103 -1.00 -26.02 16.74
C SER A 103 -0.54 -24.60 17.05
N PHE A 104 -0.44 -24.26 18.33
CA PHE A 104 0.18 -23.01 18.80
C PHE A 104 0.77 -23.22 20.20
N CYS A 105 2.04 -22.81 20.39
CA CYS A 105 2.80 -23.00 21.63
C CYS A 105 2.69 -24.43 22.19
N GLU A 106 2.93 -25.43 21.33
CA GLU A 106 2.92 -26.86 21.66
C GLU A 106 1.54 -27.46 22.05
N LYS A 107 0.48 -26.64 22.11
CA LYS A 107 -0.91 -27.12 22.24
C LYS A 107 -1.58 -27.23 20.87
N GLN A 108 -2.51 -28.17 20.77
CA GLN A 108 -3.41 -28.29 19.62
C GLN A 108 -4.80 -27.75 19.98
N PHE A 109 -5.41 -27.08 19.02
CA PHE A 109 -6.74 -26.48 19.12
C PHE A 109 -7.62 -26.99 17.99
N GLU A 110 -8.83 -27.41 18.34
CA GLU A 110 -9.81 -27.94 17.39
C GLU A 110 -10.97 -26.97 17.22
N ASP A 111 -11.46 -26.85 15.99
CA ASP A 111 -12.74 -26.19 15.71
C ASP A 111 -13.88 -27.18 15.93
N LYS A 112 -14.38 -27.24 17.16
CA LYS A 112 -15.43 -28.18 17.60
C LYS A 112 -16.68 -28.18 16.72
N HIS A 113 -16.95 -27.06 16.04
CA HIS A 113 -18.17 -26.86 15.26
C HIS A 113 -17.96 -27.00 13.77
N TRP A 114 -16.75 -27.29 13.27
CA TRP A 114 -16.56 -27.49 11.83
C TRP A 114 -17.37 -28.70 11.31
N PRO A 115 -18.06 -28.61 10.14
CA PRO A 115 -18.19 -27.48 9.22
C PRO A 115 -19.45 -26.59 9.44
N LYS A 116 -20.12 -26.70 10.60
CA LYS A 116 -21.29 -25.87 10.97
C LYS A 116 -20.89 -24.41 11.25
N PRO A 117 -21.85 -23.46 11.27
CA PRO A 117 -21.60 -22.09 11.68
C PRO A 117 -20.91 -21.98 13.05
N PRO A 118 -20.09 -20.95 13.29
CA PRO A 118 -19.39 -20.80 14.56
C PRO A 118 -20.37 -20.46 15.69
N VAL A 119 -20.13 -21.02 16.87
CA VAL A 119 -20.94 -20.76 18.08
C VAL A 119 -20.17 -19.80 18.98
N LEU A 120 -20.51 -18.51 18.95
CA LEU A 120 -19.70 -17.45 19.57
C LEU A 120 -19.56 -17.50 21.09
N GLY A 121 -20.45 -18.25 21.76
CA GLY A 121 -20.43 -18.47 23.21
C GLY A 121 -19.56 -19.65 23.66
N ASP A 122 -19.21 -20.57 22.74
CA ASP A 122 -18.26 -21.65 23.02
C ASP A 122 -16.86 -21.14 22.65
N VAL A 123 -16.08 -20.81 23.68
CA VAL A 123 -14.74 -20.24 23.54
C VAL A 123 -13.69 -21.22 24.06
N LEU A 124 -12.50 -21.14 23.48
CA LEU A 124 -11.32 -21.86 23.93
C LEU A 124 -10.92 -21.38 25.33
N GLU A 125 -10.62 -22.33 26.21
CA GLU A 125 -10.03 -22.07 27.52
C GLU A 125 -8.54 -21.79 27.35
N LEU A 126 -8.19 -20.51 27.34
CA LEU A 126 -6.81 -20.02 27.23
C LEU A 126 -6.48 -19.22 28.48
N ASP A 127 -5.36 -19.53 29.10
CA ASP A 127 -4.82 -18.71 30.19
C ASP A 127 -4.19 -17.41 29.66
N ASP A 128 -3.89 -16.49 30.56
CA ASP A 128 -3.32 -15.17 30.21
C ASP A 128 -1.97 -15.28 29.50
N VAL A 129 -1.17 -16.32 29.78
CA VAL A 129 0.13 -16.51 29.12
C VAL A 129 -0.10 -16.81 27.64
N TYR A 130 -1.01 -17.73 27.32
CA TYR A 130 -1.36 -18.06 25.94
C TYR A 130 -1.98 -16.88 25.19
N ILE A 131 -2.88 -16.12 25.84
CA ILE A 131 -3.48 -14.93 25.23
C ILE A 131 -2.42 -13.85 24.94
N ASN A 132 -1.50 -13.60 25.88
CA ASN A 132 -0.43 -12.63 25.70
C ASN A 132 0.52 -13.04 24.57
N GLU A 133 0.88 -14.32 24.48
CA GLU A 133 1.75 -14.85 23.44
C GLU A 133 1.09 -14.79 22.05
N LEU A 134 -0.19 -15.17 21.97
CA LEU A 134 -1.00 -15.06 20.75
C LEU A 134 -1.06 -13.61 20.25
N ARG A 135 -1.33 -12.67 21.17
CA ARG A 135 -1.34 -11.25 20.86
C ARG A 135 0.01 -10.75 20.36
N SER A 136 1.09 -11.11 21.05
CA SER A 136 2.46 -10.70 20.68
C SER A 136 2.83 -11.23 19.29
N THR A 137 2.56 -12.51 19.04
CA THR A 137 2.81 -13.16 17.75
C THR A 137 2.05 -12.47 16.62
N LEU A 138 0.75 -12.23 16.80
CA LEU A 138 -0.06 -11.58 15.77
C LEU A 138 0.37 -10.12 15.54
N LYS A 139 0.72 -9.36 16.59
CA LYS A 139 1.30 -8.02 16.43
C LYS A 139 2.54 -8.05 15.55
N ALA A 140 3.46 -8.98 15.81
CA ALA A 140 4.66 -9.14 15.00
C ALA A 140 4.32 -9.50 13.54
N ASP A 141 3.40 -10.44 13.32
CA ASP A 141 2.99 -10.83 11.96
C ASP A 141 2.36 -9.68 11.17
N PHE A 142 1.48 -8.91 11.81
CA PHE A 142 0.85 -7.73 11.20
C PHE A 142 1.83 -6.58 10.96
N ALA A 143 2.90 -6.48 11.75
CA ALA A 143 4.00 -5.53 11.55
C ALA A 143 4.93 -5.96 10.40
N LEU A 144 5.04 -7.26 10.12
CA LEU A 144 5.78 -7.77 8.97
C LEU A 144 5.03 -7.56 7.64
N ILE A 145 3.74 -7.26 7.70
CA ILE A 145 3.03 -6.71 6.54
C ILE A 145 3.43 -5.24 6.39
N ASN A 146 4.56 -4.99 5.73
CA ASN A 146 4.95 -3.68 5.21
C ASN A 146 4.64 -3.62 3.71
N ASP A 147 3.85 -2.61 3.30
CA ASP A 147 3.67 -2.03 1.96
C ASP A 147 3.51 -2.93 0.71
N ASP A 148 3.42 -4.26 0.85
CA ASP A 148 2.79 -5.10 -0.17
C ASP A 148 1.27 -4.96 -0.05
N ALA A 149 0.82 -3.72 -0.31
CA ALA A 149 -0.54 -3.39 -0.63
C ALA A 149 -1.04 -4.47 -1.57
N ILE A 150 -2.17 -5.06 -1.24
CA ILE A 150 -2.90 -5.79 -2.26
C ILE A 150 -3.26 -4.74 -3.29
N GLU A 151 -2.78 -4.91 -4.52
CA GLU A 151 -3.12 -4.07 -5.67
C GLU A 151 -4.65 -3.89 -5.74
N VAL A 152 -5.15 -2.83 -5.09
CA VAL A 152 -6.03 -1.93 -5.81
C VAL A 152 -5.13 -1.42 -6.91
N GLY A 153 -5.24 -2.01 -8.12
CA GLY A 153 -4.35 -1.74 -9.23
C GLY A 153 -4.02 -0.25 -9.29
N LYS A 154 -2.74 0.08 -9.42
CA LYS A 154 -2.34 1.49 -9.44
C LYS A 154 -3.11 2.19 -10.56
N LYS A 155 -3.29 3.50 -10.42
CA LYS A 155 -4.16 4.28 -11.32
C LYS A 155 -3.85 4.02 -12.80
N TYR A 156 -2.58 3.76 -13.11
CA TYR A 156 -2.08 3.51 -14.46
C TYR A 156 -1.30 2.19 -14.50
N ARG A 157 -1.34 1.46 -15.62
CA ARG A 157 -0.50 0.26 -15.80
C ARG A 157 0.90 0.66 -16.22
N ARG A 158 1.02 1.57 -17.19
CA ARG A 158 2.32 2.08 -17.69
C ARG A 158 2.34 3.60 -17.64
N MET A 159 3.32 4.16 -16.95
CA MET A 159 3.59 5.60 -17.01
C MET A 159 4.95 5.90 -17.62
N TYR A 160 5.05 7.09 -18.20
CA TYR A 160 6.28 7.63 -18.74
C TYR A 160 6.66 8.95 -18.08
N THR A 161 7.95 9.13 -17.84
CA THR A 161 8.54 10.43 -17.53
C THR A 161 9.84 10.58 -18.30
N SER A 162 10.29 11.82 -18.51
CA SER A 162 11.51 12.05 -19.25
C SER A 162 12.23 13.31 -18.82
N GLY A 163 13.54 13.30 -18.99
CA GLY A 163 14.35 14.44 -18.63
C GLY A 163 15.81 14.28 -19.03
N CYS A 164 16.55 15.33 -18.73
CA CYS A 164 18.00 15.35 -18.87
C CYS A 164 18.66 14.52 -17.76
N PHE A 165 18.16 14.59 -16.52
CA PHE A 165 18.72 13.90 -15.34
C PHE A 165 20.20 14.21 -15.04
N ASP A 166 20.72 15.30 -15.59
CA ASP A 166 22.08 15.77 -15.35
C ASP A 166 22.26 16.28 -13.92
N ILE A 167 23.37 15.86 -13.29
CA ILE A 167 23.61 15.96 -11.84
C ILE A 167 22.40 15.43 -11.07
N PHE A 168 22.23 14.11 -11.06
CA PHE A 168 21.09 13.47 -10.42
C PHE A 168 20.99 13.85 -8.94
N HIS A 169 19.79 14.23 -8.49
CA HIS A 169 19.57 14.80 -7.17
C HIS A 169 18.15 14.50 -6.65
N GLN A 170 17.85 14.90 -5.41
CA GLN A 170 16.58 14.57 -4.76
C GLN A 170 15.33 14.98 -5.54
N GLY A 171 15.35 16.12 -6.24
CA GLY A 171 14.25 16.52 -7.14
C GLY A 171 13.92 15.48 -8.21
N HIS A 172 14.93 14.90 -8.87
CA HIS A 172 14.72 13.80 -9.82
C HIS A 172 14.21 12.53 -9.13
N LEU A 173 14.79 12.18 -7.98
CA LEU A 173 14.32 11.02 -7.21
C LEU A 173 12.85 11.14 -6.79
N ASN A 174 12.43 12.34 -6.38
CA ASN A 174 11.06 12.60 -5.93
C ASN A 174 10.04 12.44 -7.05
N ILE A 175 10.34 12.90 -8.28
CA ILE A 175 9.44 12.69 -9.41
C ILE A 175 9.32 11.19 -9.72
N LEU A 176 10.43 10.45 -9.79
CA LEU A 176 10.41 9.01 -10.04
C LEU A 176 9.61 8.25 -8.97
N LYS A 177 9.83 8.56 -7.69
CA LYS A 177 9.09 7.96 -6.58
C LYS A 177 7.59 8.24 -6.67
N LYS A 178 7.19 9.48 -6.94
CA LYS A 178 5.78 9.87 -7.05
C LYS A 178 5.12 9.22 -8.28
N THR A 179 5.82 9.12 -9.41
CA THR A 179 5.30 8.46 -10.60
C THR A 179 5.14 6.95 -10.39
N LYS A 180 6.13 6.27 -9.81
CA LYS A 180 6.06 4.83 -9.53
C LYS A 180 4.95 4.46 -8.53
N ALA A 181 4.59 5.37 -7.63
CA ALA A 181 3.44 5.17 -6.74
C ALA A 181 2.09 5.14 -7.48
N LEU A 182 2.01 5.75 -8.67
CA LEU A 182 0.79 5.83 -9.48
C LEU A 182 0.71 4.77 -10.58
N CYS A 183 1.78 4.02 -10.83
CA CYS A 183 1.84 3.06 -11.92
C CYS A 183 2.51 1.72 -11.60
N ASP A 184 2.04 0.67 -12.26
CA ASP A 184 2.61 -0.67 -12.12
C ASP A 184 3.99 -0.74 -12.77
N TYR A 185 4.17 -0.07 -13.91
CA TYR A 185 5.41 -0.02 -14.70
C TYR A 185 5.79 1.42 -15.09
N LEU A 186 6.99 1.86 -14.72
CA LEU A 186 7.55 3.18 -15.00
C LEU A 186 8.68 3.10 -16.02
N ILE A 187 8.44 3.73 -17.18
CA ILE A 187 9.43 3.94 -18.24
C ILE A 187 10.01 5.35 -18.12
N VAL A 188 11.34 5.47 -18.12
CA VAL A 188 12.04 6.74 -18.05
C VAL A 188 12.82 7.02 -19.32
N GLY A 189 12.45 8.09 -20.02
CA GLY A 189 13.20 8.61 -21.17
C GLY A 189 14.35 9.51 -20.74
N VAL A 190 15.59 9.10 -21.03
CA VAL A 190 16.79 9.91 -20.78
C VAL A 190 17.19 10.63 -22.06
N SER A 191 17.18 11.96 -22.06
CA SER A 191 17.56 12.74 -23.25
C SER A 191 19.04 12.51 -23.61
N THR A 192 19.34 12.23 -24.88
CA THR A 192 20.74 12.08 -25.34
C THR A 192 21.50 13.39 -25.30
N ASP A 193 22.83 13.32 -25.30
CA ASP A 193 23.71 14.50 -25.25
C ASP A 193 23.44 15.43 -26.45
N GLU A 194 23.23 14.86 -27.64
CA GLU A 194 22.91 15.60 -28.87
C GLU A 194 21.55 16.30 -28.79
N LEU A 195 20.54 15.64 -28.21
CA LEU A 195 19.22 16.27 -28.02
C LEU A 195 19.29 17.43 -27.04
N ILE A 196 20.06 17.27 -25.96
CA ILE A 196 20.27 18.33 -24.96
C ILE A 196 21.00 19.50 -25.58
N GLU A 197 22.09 19.25 -26.31
CA GLU A 197 22.86 20.29 -27.00
C GLU A 197 22.02 21.04 -28.03
N LYS A 198 21.27 20.32 -28.88
CA LYS A 198 20.35 20.92 -29.86
C LYS A 198 19.28 21.81 -29.21
N SER A 199 18.83 21.47 -28.00
CA SER A 199 17.74 22.18 -27.34
C SER A 199 18.18 23.29 -26.37
N LYS A 200 19.37 23.17 -25.77
CA LYS A 200 19.89 24.09 -24.74
C LYS A 200 21.17 24.83 -25.17
N GLY A 201 21.69 24.53 -26.36
CA GLY A 201 22.92 25.12 -26.90
C GLY A 201 24.21 24.67 -26.22
N ARG A 202 24.15 23.64 -25.36
CA ARG A 202 25.30 23.06 -24.67
C ARG A 202 25.00 21.61 -24.23
N PRO A 203 26.01 20.73 -24.19
CA PRO A 203 25.84 19.37 -23.67
C PRO A 203 25.61 19.37 -22.14
N PRO A 204 25.09 18.25 -21.59
CA PRO A 204 25.05 18.04 -20.14
C PRO A 204 26.48 17.93 -19.55
N LEU A 205 26.59 18.01 -18.23
CA LEU A 205 27.87 17.80 -17.55
C LEU A 205 28.21 16.31 -17.49
N ILE A 206 27.21 15.49 -17.13
CA ILE A 206 27.34 14.04 -17.06
C ILE A 206 26.95 13.42 -18.41
N PRO A 207 27.81 12.61 -19.04
CA PRO A 207 27.53 11.96 -20.32
C PRO A 207 26.27 11.07 -20.28
N PHE A 208 25.67 10.86 -21.43
CA PHE A 208 24.45 10.06 -21.57
C PHE A 208 24.50 8.68 -20.91
N GLU A 209 25.57 7.92 -21.13
CA GLU A 209 25.73 6.56 -20.60
C GLU A 209 25.72 6.51 -19.07
N GLU A 210 26.39 7.46 -18.42
CA GLU A 210 26.41 7.57 -16.96
C GLU A 210 25.02 7.92 -16.41
N ARG A 211 24.29 8.80 -17.11
CA ARG A 211 22.92 9.18 -16.72
C ARG A 211 21.95 8.01 -16.84
N ILE A 212 22.10 7.15 -17.85
CA ILE A 212 21.32 5.91 -17.96
C ILE A 212 21.65 4.96 -16.81
N SER A 213 22.94 4.69 -16.57
CA SER A 213 23.38 3.76 -15.53
C SER A 213 22.82 4.10 -14.13
N ILE A 214 22.76 5.39 -13.79
CA ILE A 214 22.16 5.87 -12.53
C ILE A 214 20.65 5.56 -12.47
N LEU A 215 19.95 5.71 -13.59
CA LEU A 215 18.50 5.53 -13.67
C LEU A 215 18.12 4.05 -13.70
N GLU A 216 18.89 3.20 -14.39
CA GLU A 216 18.71 1.75 -14.39
C GLU A 216 18.95 1.13 -13.01
N SER A 217 19.86 1.72 -12.22
CA SER A 217 20.12 1.32 -10.83
C SER A 217 19.05 1.82 -9.84
N ASN A 218 18.06 2.59 -10.30
CA ASN A 218 17.06 3.20 -9.43
C ASN A 218 15.87 2.27 -9.24
N ARG A 219 15.62 1.82 -8.00
CA ARG A 219 14.51 0.91 -7.64
C ARG A 219 13.10 1.36 -8.05
N PHE A 220 12.90 2.63 -8.39
CA PHE A 220 11.59 3.15 -8.81
C PHE A 220 11.37 3.06 -10.32
N VAL A 221 12.41 2.73 -11.08
CA VAL A 221 12.40 2.72 -12.54
C VAL A 221 12.42 1.27 -13.03
N ASP A 222 11.51 0.91 -13.92
CA ASP A 222 11.43 -0.45 -14.46
C ASP A 222 12.11 -0.57 -15.83
N GLU A 223 12.10 0.51 -16.61
CA GLU A 223 12.72 0.55 -17.95
C GLU A 223 13.30 1.95 -18.21
N VAL A 224 14.51 2.00 -18.76
CA VAL A 224 15.14 3.24 -19.20
C VAL A 224 15.28 3.19 -20.72
N ILE A 225 14.83 4.25 -21.41
CA ILE A 225 14.93 4.35 -22.86
C ILE A 225 15.67 5.63 -23.29
N PRO A 226 16.48 5.56 -24.37
CA PRO A 226 17.05 6.75 -24.98
C PRO A 226 15.94 7.65 -25.52
N GLN A 227 15.98 8.93 -25.18
CA GLN A 227 15.13 9.94 -25.78
C GLN A 227 15.96 10.76 -26.78
N ILE A 228 15.78 10.44 -28.07
CA ILE A 228 16.50 11.07 -29.19
C ILE A 228 15.78 12.29 -29.79
N ASP A 229 14.48 12.44 -29.54
CA ASP A 229 13.68 13.57 -30.04
C ASP A 229 12.62 14.05 -29.01
N LYS A 230 11.81 15.05 -29.39
CA LYS A 230 10.76 15.64 -28.54
C LYS A 230 9.35 15.11 -28.84
N ASN A 231 9.19 14.13 -29.72
CA ASN A 231 7.90 13.56 -30.07
C ASN A 231 7.43 12.59 -28.99
N LYS A 232 6.62 13.12 -28.06
CA LYS A 232 6.07 12.35 -26.94
C LYS A 232 4.95 11.42 -27.35
N GLN A 233 4.17 11.78 -28.37
CA GLN A 233 3.10 10.93 -28.87
C GLN A 233 3.62 9.60 -29.41
N LYS A 234 4.75 9.64 -30.13
CA LYS A 234 5.43 8.43 -30.61
C LYS A 234 5.70 7.43 -29.47
N VAL A 235 6.21 7.93 -28.33
CA VAL A 235 6.48 7.08 -27.16
C VAL A 235 5.18 6.54 -26.55
N VAL A 236 4.13 7.37 -26.50
CA VAL A 236 2.81 6.95 -26.01
C VAL A 236 2.29 5.77 -26.82
N ASP A 237 2.36 5.86 -28.15
CA ASP A 237 1.86 4.84 -29.07
C ASP A 237 2.73 3.56 -29.05
N GLU A 238 4.06 3.70 -29.09
CA GLU A 238 5.00 2.55 -29.14
C GLU A 238 5.02 1.75 -27.83
N TYR A 239 4.92 2.43 -26.69
CA TYR A 239 5.06 1.81 -25.37
C TYR A 239 3.74 1.62 -24.61
N ASN A 240 2.61 1.94 -25.24
CA ASN A 240 1.27 1.88 -24.65
C ASN A 240 1.20 2.62 -23.30
N ILE A 241 1.55 3.91 -23.31
CA ILE A 241 1.60 4.73 -22.10
C ILE A 241 0.20 5.21 -21.72
N ASP A 242 -0.23 4.93 -20.49
CA ASP A 242 -1.53 5.38 -19.97
C ASP A 242 -1.47 6.83 -19.48
N ALA A 243 -0.33 7.24 -18.91
CA ALA A 243 -0.12 8.60 -18.45
C ALA A 243 1.34 9.05 -18.45
N ILE A 244 1.54 10.35 -18.64
CA ILE A 244 2.85 11.01 -18.55
C ILE A 244 2.91 11.88 -17.30
N SER A 245 4.00 11.78 -16.55
CA SER A 245 4.26 12.68 -15.41
C SER A 245 5.34 13.72 -15.72
N VAL A 246 5.09 14.98 -15.35
CA VAL A 246 6.04 16.10 -15.49
C VAL A 246 5.97 17.07 -14.30
N GLY A 247 6.94 17.98 -14.21
CA GLY A 247 6.87 19.09 -13.27
C GLY A 247 5.75 20.08 -13.62
N SER A 248 5.24 20.78 -12.61
CA SER A 248 4.14 21.75 -12.75
C SER A 248 4.49 22.97 -13.61
N ASP A 249 5.79 23.20 -13.87
CA ASP A 249 6.32 24.19 -14.81
C ASP A 249 5.87 23.97 -16.27
N TRP A 250 5.46 22.75 -16.62
CA TRP A 250 4.95 22.39 -17.94
C TRP A 250 3.44 22.54 -18.11
N LYS A 251 2.71 22.91 -17.05
CA LYS A 251 1.25 23.06 -17.12
C LYS A 251 0.88 24.15 -18.13
N GLY A 252 0.07 23.77 -19.12
CA GLY A 252 -0.32 24.65 -20.25
C GLY A 252 0.74 24.87 -21.33
N LYS A 253 1.96 24.30 -21.19
CA LYS A 253 3.05 24.41 -22.18
C LYS A 253 3.45 23.06 -22.79
N TYR A 254 3.01 21.96 -22.17
CA TYR A 254 3.35 20.62 -22.64
C TYR A 254 2.72 20.34 -24.01
N PRO A 255 3.45 19.73 -24.96
CA PRO A 255 2.87 19.33 -26.24
C PRO A 255 1.64 18.44 -26.05
N SER A 256 0.67 18.54 -26.96
CA SER A 256 -0.53 17.70 -26.90
C SER A 256 -0.15 16.22 -27.04
N VAL A 257 -0.71 15.39 -26.16
CA VAL A 257 -0.61 13.93 -26.18
C VAL A 257 -1.99 13.33 -25.92
N THR A 258 -2.20 12.09 -26.35
CA THR A 258 -3.49 11.39 -26.19
C THR A 258 -3.71 10.78 -24.81
N CYS A 259 -2.64 10.56 -24.03
CA CYS A 259 -2.70 9.97 -22.70
C CYS A 259 -2.94 11.01 -21.59
N ASP A 260 -3.21 10.53 -20.38
CA ASP A 260 -3.37 11.38 -19.21
C ASP A 260 -2.08 12.14 -18.87
N MET A 261 -2.22 13.35 -18.32
CA MET A 261 -1.10 14.18 -17.85
C MET A 261 -1.15 14.36 -16.33
N VAL A 262 -0.07 13.99 -15.66
CA VAL A 262 0.12 14.16 -14.20
C VAL A 262 1.18 15.21 -13.94
N TYR A 263 0.84 16.23 -13.17
CA TYR A 263 1.75 17.33 -12.82
C TYR A 263 2.15 17.26 -11.36
N PHE A 264 3.45 17.35 -11.09
CA PHE A 264 3.96 17.40 -9.72
C PHE A 264 4.57 18.76 -9.41
N ASP A 265 4.24 19.27 -8.21
CA ASP A 265 4.87 20.48 -7.71
C ASP A 265 6.37 20.31 -7.51
N TYR A 266 7.09 21.39 -7.81
CA TYR A 266 8.54 21.43 -7.70
C TYR A 266 8.97 21.20 -6.25
N THR A 267 9.99 20.36 -6.04
CA THR A 267 10.58 20.20 -4.70
C THR A 267 11.42 21.44 -4.39
N PRO A 268 11.09 22.24 -3.36
CA PRO A 268 11.85 23.46 -3.05
C PRO A 268 13.34 23.16 -2.81
N ASN A 269 14.21 24.10 -3.19
CA ASN A 269 15.64 24.18 -2.84
C ASN A 269 16.65 23.24 -3.54
N VAL A 270 16.31 22.51 -4.60
CA VAL A 270 17.31 21.72 -5.35
C VAL A 270 17.09 21.81 -6.87
N SER A 271 18.07 22.28 -7.63
CA SER A 271 18.10 22.20 -9.10
C SER A 271 19.52 22.01 -9.62
N SER A 272 19.69 21.32 -10.75
CA SER A 272 21.00 21.15 -11.39
C SER A 272 21.68 22.49 -11.71
N THR A 273 20.91 23.54 -12.03
CA THR A 273 21.46 24.89 -12.28
C THR A 273 22.11 25.49 -11.05
N VAL A 274 21.50 25.32 -9.87
CA VAL A 274 22.06 25.80 -8.60
C VAL A 274 23.28 24.99 -8.20
N LEU A 275 23.26 23.67 -8.42
CA LEU A 275 24.41 22.80 -8.14
C LEU A 275 25.60 23.12 -9.06
N LYS A 276 25.37 23.33 -10.36
CA LYS A 276 26.42 23.72 -11.32
C LYS A 276 27.10 25.05 -11.01
N ARG A 277 26.42 25.99 -10.34
CA ARG A 277 27.04 27.26 -9.91
C ARG A 277 27.95 27.13 -8.69
N LYS A 278 27.92 25.99 -8.01
CA LYS A 278 28.73 25.69 -6.83
C LYS A 278 29.94 24.79 -7.14
N LEU A 279 30.02 24.29 -8.37
CA LEU A 279 31.17 23.56 -8.94
C LEU A 279 32.03 24.55 -9.73
#